data_AF-A0A820DYP3-F1
#
_entry.id   AF-A0A820DYP3-F1
#
_cell.length_a   1.000
_cell.length_b   1.000
_cell.length_c   1.000
_cell.angle_alpha   90.00
_cell.angle_beta   90.00
_cell.angle_gamma   90.00
#
_symmetry.space_group_name_H-M   'P 1'
#
loop_
_entity.id
_entity.type
_entity.pdbx_description
1 polymer ?
#
loop_
_entity_poly.entity_id
_entity_poly.type
_entity_poly.pdbx_seq_one_letter_code
_entity_poly.pdbx_strand_id
1 'polypeptide(L)'
;TIDTLLQLKICSNEATIKTHLEETIKTRLQTDINDLFSVHSFVFNDKNDIRLNTVREFLEFVKKLAESMSIINEYQQLFSSFNISYIKTCFFETNSADDRLAELTRCLLKNMIEHFQVVLKPTVKATPSIYDPNLIENSRLLLNLYVYLQKIITSLRDILETRDWQINAFKFQLIEYHQWFSPIMIFVLEGFAACIRQVMERAVEDDNEIIPDENILHSQSPIAVTCICIKLCQEWGSIDYPDINIHYTALIKLTKTICEQCQLYARRKAHKLSENKYFTDLNPTQSFNVSKKLCILVNDIEYVKRNLLLSLPDLLNFSAVINKMNENYDSTGFQQTKVTLERLIATAEHDMDDV
;
A
#
# COMPACT_ATOMS: atom_id res chain seq x y z
N THR A 1 24.41 -17.40 -22.71
CA THR A 1 25.20 -18.07 -23.77
C THR A 1 25.73 -19.37 -23.20
N ILE A 2 25.57 -20.47 -23.92
CA ILE A 2 25.94 -21.85 -23.53
C ILE A 2 27.47 -22.03 -23.38
N ASP A 3 28.26 -21.04 -23.84
CA ASP A 3 29.73 -21.10 -23.90
C ASP A 3 30.46 -21.11 -22.55
N THR A 4 29.82 -20.77 -21.42
CA THR A 4 30.46 -20.79 -20.10
C THR A 4 30.18 -22.05 -19.28
N LEU A 5 29.26 -22.91 -19.70
CA LEU A 5 29.11 -24.28 -19.14
C LEU A 5 30.23 -25.23 -19.63
N LEU A 6 31.09 -24.76 -20.54
CA LEU A 6 32.12 -25.54 -21.24
C LEU A 6 33.53 -25.47 -20.62
N GLN A 7 33.69 -25.05 -19.36
CA GLN A 7 34.96 -25.20 -18.63
C GLN A 7 35.04 -26.49 -17.81
N LEU A 8 34.31 -27.53 -18.18
CA LEU A 8 34.42 -28.84 -17.53
C LEU A 8 35.79 -29.46 -17.85
N LYS A 9 36.65 -29.57 -16.83
CA LYS A 9 37.85 -30.41 -16.94
C LYS A 9 37.41 -31.86 -17.15
N ILE A 10 37.84 -32.47 -18.24
CA ILE A 10 37.64 -33.90 -18.48
C ILE A 10 38.47 -34.67 -17.43
N CYS A 11 37.80 -35.15 -16.40
CA CYS A 11 38.40 -36.00 -15.36
C CYS A 11 38.13 -37.48 -15.68
N SER A 12 39.06 -38.36 -15.33
CA SER A 12 38.93 -39.81 -15.56
C SER A 12 38.03 -40.53 -14.55
N ASN A 13 37.58 -39.83 -13.50
CA ASN A 13 36.74 -40.38 -12.43
C ASN A 13 35.37 -39.71 -12.41
N GLU A 14 34.32 -40.52 -12.56
CA GLU A 14 32.91 -40.11 -12.58
C GLU A 14 32.50 -39.32 -11.33
N ALA A 15 32.98 -39.72 -10.15
CA ALA A 15 32.69 -39.01 -8.90
C ALA A 15 33.30 -37.60 -8.91
N THR A 16 34.51 -37.46 -9.45
CA THR A 16 35.22 -36.17 -9.55
C THR A 16 34.57 -35.26 -10.58
N ILE A 17 34.07 -35.80 -11.69
CA ILE A 17 33.28 -35.03 -12.68
C ILE A 17 32.00 -34.49 -12.03
N LYS A 18 31.27 -35.34 -11.30
CA LYS A 18 30.01 -34.95 -10.66
C LYS A 18 30.21 -33.81 -9.66
N THR A 19 31.20 -33.94 -8.77
CA THR A 19 31.52 -32.87 -7.80
C THR A 19 31.98 -31.58 -8.50
N HIS A 20 32.81 -31.68 -9.54
CA HIS A 20 33.27 -30.51 -10.28
C HIS A 20 32.13 -29.80 -11.02
N LEU A 21 31.18 -30.55 -11.60
CA LEU A 21 29.98 -30.02 -12.24
C LEU A 21 29.08 -29.32 -11.21
N GLU A 22 28.86 -29.95 -10.05
CA GLU A 22 28.08 -29.37 -8.95
C GLU A 22 28.66 -28.03 -8.48
N GLU A 23 29.97 -27.97 -8.24
CA GLU A 23 30.67 -26.73 -7.86
C GLU A 23 30.58 -25.66 -8.96
N THR A 24 30.83 -26.02 -10.21
CA THR A 24 30.80 -25.08 -11.34
C THR A 24 29.43 -24.44 -11.51
N ILE A 25 28.36 -25.23 -11.42
CA ILE A 25 26.99 -24.72 -11.51
C ILE A 25 26.68 -23.81 -10.33
N LYS A 26 27.04 -24.18 -9.09
CA LYS A 26 26.84 -23.32 -7.91
C LYS A 26 27.57 -21.98 -8.03
N THR A 27 28.86 -22.00 -8.41
CA THR A 27 29.64 -20.77 -8.61
C THR A 27 29.03 -19.91 -9.72
N ARG A 28 28.49 -20.53 -10.78
CA ARG A 28 27.83 -19.77 -11.84
C ARG A 28 26.53 -19.11 -11.36
N LEU A 29 25.69 -19.85 -10.63
CA LEU A 29 24.47 -19.30 -10.04
C LEU A 29 24.76 -18.10 -9.13
N GLN A 30 25.77 -18.21 -8.26
CA GLN A 30 26.21 -17.10 -7.41
C GLN A 30 26.73 -15.91 -8.25
N THR A 31 27.47 -16.18 -9.33
CA THR A 31 27.95 -15.14 -10.25
C THR A 31 26.77 -14.44 -10.94
N ASP A 32 25.79 -15.19 -11.44
CA ASP A 32 24.61 -14.66 -12.12
C ASP A 32 23.75 -13.80 -11.18
N ILE A 33 23.63 -14.19 -9.89
CA ILE A 33 23.00 -13.34 -8.87
C ILE A 33 23.80 -12.05 -8.70
N ASN A 34 25.12 -12.14 -8.57
CA ASN A 34 25.97 -10.97 -8.40
C ASN A 34 25.87 -10.00 -9.60
N ASP A 35 25.83 -10.55 -10.82
CA ASP A 35 25.66 -9.82 -12.06
C ASP A 35 24.27 -9.18 -12.15
N LEU A 36 23.21 -9.91 -11.78
CA LEU A 36 21.84 -9.39 -11.76
C LEU A 36 21.72 -8.11 -10.94
N PHE A 37 22.31 -8.08 -9.75
CA PHE A 37 22.25 -6.92 -8.87
C PHE A 37 23.31 -5.85 -9.20
N SER A 38 24.42 -6.19 -9.88
CA SER A 38 25.44 -5.22 -10.29
C SER A 38 25.02 -4.42 -11.53
N VAL A 39 24.31 -5.07 -12.48
CA VAL A 39 23.76 -4.44 -13.69
C VAL A 39 22.79 -3.31 -13.37
N HIS A 40 22.07 -3.43 -12.25
CA HIS A 40 21.07 -2.44 -11.86
C HIS A 40 21.61 -1.30 -10.97
N SER A 41 22.87 -1.37 -10.52
CA SER A 41 23.57 -0.34 -9.72
C SER A 41 22.67 0.49 -8.79
N PHE A 42 21.80 -0.17 -8.02
CA PHE A 42 20.89 0.53 -7.12
C PHE A 42 21.70 1.15 -5.98
N VAL A 43 21.88 2.47 -6.03
CA VAL A 43 22.63 3.22 -5.01
C VAL A 43 21.68 4.18 -4.32
N PHE A 44 21.32 3.85 -3.08
CA PHE A 44 20.53 4.70 -2.20
C PHE A 44 21.44 5.40 -1.19
N ASN A 45 22.48 6.12 -1.65
CA ASN A 45 23.50 6.71 -0.76
C ASN A 45 23.37 8.23 -0.54
N ASP A 46 22.55 8.92 -1.33
CA ASP A 46 22.39 10.38 -1.22
C ASP A 46 20.98 10.75 -0.74
N LYS A 47 20.92 11.65 0.25
CA LYS A 47 19.69 12.14 0.90
C LYS A 47 18.78 12.91 -0.04
N ASN A 48 19.34 13.43 -1.13
CA ASN A 48 18.61 14.22 -2.12
C ASN A 48 18.23 13.41 -3.37
N ASP A 49 18.68 12.16 -3.50
CA ASP A 49 18.56 11.36 -4.72
C ASP A 49 17.58 10.19 -4.57
N ILE A 50 16.49 10.40 -3.82
CA ILE A 50 15.25 9.64 -4.06
C ILE A 50 14.65 10.20 -5.34
N ARG A 51 15.31 9.97 -6.47
CA ARG A 51 14.63 10.07 -7.75
C ARG A 51 13.57 8.99 -7.72
N LEU A 52 12.31 9.39 -7.79
CA LEU A 52 11.19 8.45 -7.96
C LEU A 52 11.50 7.39 -9.02
N ASN A 53 12.29 7.73 -10.04
CA ASN A 53 12.77 6.79 -11.06
C ASN A 53 13.60 5.63 -10.49
N THR A 54 14.60 5.88 -9.63
CA THR A 54 15.42 4.81 -9.02
C THR A 54 14.57 3.89 -8.14
N VAL A 55 13.62 4.47 -7.39
CA VAL A 55 12.66 3.70 -6.59
C VAL A 55 11.74 2.86 -7.48
N ARG A 56 11.25 3.42 -8.59
CA ARG A 56 10.42 2.72 -9.59
C ARG A 56 11.21 1.59 -10.28
N GLU A 57 12.46 1.82 -10.64
CA GLU A 57 13.35 0.82 -11.25
C GLU A 57 13.60 -0.35 -10.29
N PHE A 58 13.90 -0.04 -9.03
CA PHE A 58 14.05 -1.06 -7.99
C PHE A 58 12.76 -1.83 -7.76
N LEU A 59 11.62 -1.13 -7.69
CA LEU A 59 10.31 -1.76 -7.54
C LEU A 59 9.99 -2.70 -8.71
N GLU A 60 10.24 -2.26 -9.95
CA GLU A 60 10.01 -3.07 -11.15
C GLU A 60 10.92 -4.30 -11.17
N PHE A 61 12.17 -4.17 -10.70
CA PHE A 61 13.05 -5.31 -10.50
C PHE A 61 12.49 -6.31 -9.47
N VAL A 62 12.09 -5.85 -8.30
CA VAL A 62 11.51 -6.72 -7.25
C VAL A 62 10.20 -7.35 -7.71
N LYS A 63 9.38 -6.62 -8.48
CA LYS A 63 8.15 -7.13 -9.09
C LYS A 63 8.44 -8.29 -10.04
N LYS A 64 9.39 -8.13 -10.97
CA LYS A 64 9.79 -9.20 -11.91
C LYS A 64 10.30 -10.43 -11.16
N LEU A 65 11.07 -10.22 -10.09
CA LEU A 65 11.50 -11.31 -9.22
C LEU A 65 10.32 -12.00 -8.51
N ALA A 66 9.34 -11.24 -8.04
CA ALA A 66 8.13 -11.78 -7.42
C ALA A 66 7.22 -12.51 -8.42
N GLU A 67 7.26 -12.15 -9.70
CA GLU A 67 6.58 -12.85 -10.79
C GLU A 67 7.29 -14.17 -11.14
N SER A 68 8.62 -14.19 -11.16
CA SER A 68 9.41 -15.40 -11.43
C SER A 68 9.31 -16.46 -10.33
N MET A 69 8.84 -16.10 -9.13
CA MET A 69 8.52 -17.06 -8.07
C MET A 69 7.48 -18.11 -8.48
N SER A 70 6.64 -17.82 -9.48
CA SER A 70 5.64 -18.80 -9.98
C SER A 70 6.28 -20.05 -10.60
N ILE A 71 7.47 -19.93 -11.19
CA ILE A 71 8.19 -21.01 -11.88
C ILE A 71 9.38 -21.53 -11.07
N ILE A 72 9.61 -21.02 -9.86
CA ILE A 72 10.79 -21.38 -9.06
C ILE A 72 10.81 -22.87 -8.66
N ASN A 73 9.64 -23.50 -8.56
CA ASN A 73 9.53 -24.94 -8.32
C ASN A 73 10.06 -25.77 -9.51
N GLU A 74 9.82 -25.31 -10.74
CA GLU A 74 10.36 -25.98 -11.95
C GLU A 74 11.89 -25.89 -11.98
N TYR A 75 12.44 -24.73 -11.61
CA TYR A 75 13.89 -24.57 -11.44
C TYR A 75 14.42 -25.48 -10.33
N GLN A 76 13.76 -25.52 -9.16
CA GLN A 76 14.17 -26.39 -8.07
C GLN A 76 14.20 -27.87 -8.50
N GLN A 77 13.20 -28.33 -9.26
CA GLN A 77 13.17 -29.69 -9.82
C GLN A 77 14.29 -29.95 -10.83
N LEU A 78 14.52 -29.00 -11.74
CA LEU A 78 15.59 -29.07 -12.74
C LEU A 78 16.97 -29.17 -12.07
N PHE A 79 17.27 -28.33 -11.08
CA PHE A 79 18.56 -28.37 -10.40
C PHE A 79 18.72 -29.55 -9.44
N SER A 80 17.61 -30.12 -8.95
CA SER A 80 17.64 -31.33 -8.13
C SER A 80 18.20 -32.54 -8.90
N SER A 81 18.04 -32.61 -10.23
CA SER A 81 18.69 -33.66 -11.04
C SER A 81 20.22 -33.58 -11.02
N PHE A 82 20.76 -32.40 -10.71
CA PHE A 82 22.20 -32.17 -10.53
C PHE A 82 22.63 -32.20 -9.08
N ASN A 83 21.78 -32.65 -8.14
CA ASN A 83 22.06 -32.65 -6.70
C ASN A 83 22.34 -31.22 -6.14
N ILE A 84 21.75 -30.20 -6.77
CA ILE A 84 21.86 -28.79 -6.37
C ILE A 84 20.49 -28.32 -5.91
N SER A 85 20.44 -27.74 -4.71
CA SER A 85 19.23 -27.08 -4.22
C SER A 85 19.22 -25.63 -4.67
N TYR A 86 18.59 -25.35 -5.82
CA TYR A 86 18.50 -24.01 -6.42
C TYR A 86 18.11 -22.93 -5.41
N ILE A 87 17.02 -23.16 -4.66
CA ILE A 87 16.51 -22.18 -3.69
C ILE A 87 17.55 -21.88 -2.60
N LYS A 88 18.22 -22.92 -2.07
CA LYS A 88 19.25 -22.75 -1.02
C LYS A 88 20.42 -21.93 -1.55
N THR A 89 20.91 -22.25 -2.75
CA THR A 89 22.01 -21.51 -3.37
C THR A 89 21.63 -20.07 -3.75
N CYS A 90 20.41 -19.83 -4.20
CA CYS A 90 19.99 -18.50 -4.64
C CYS A 90 19.53 -17.57 -3.52
N PHE A 91 18.98 -18.10 -2.42
CA PHE A 91 18.31 -17.32 -1.37
C PHE A 91 18.85 -17.53 0.05
N PHE A 92 19.63 -18.58 0.34
CA PHE A 92 20.05 -18.89 1.72
C PHE A 92 21.57 -18.94 1.92
N GLU A 93 22.35 -19.04 0.83
CA GLU A 93 23.80 -18.93 0.90
C GLU A 93 24.25 -17.46 1.04
N THR A 94 25.51 -17.23 1.40
CA THR A 94 26.07 -15.88 1.56
C THR A 94 26.15 -15.16 0.22
N ASN A 95 25.90 -13.84 0.22
CA ASN A 95 25.77 -13.00 -1.00
C ASN A 95 24.62 -13.45 -1.91
N SER A 96 23.59 -14.06 -1.32
CA SER A 96 22.38 -14.47 -2.03
C SER A 96 21.52 -13.27 -2.45
N ALA A 97 20.46 -13.56 -3.21
CA ALA A 97 19.44 -12.58 -3.52
C ALA A 97 18.77 -12.03 -2.24
N ASP A 98 18.64 -12.84 -1.18
CA ASP A 98 18.12 -12.41 0.12
C ASP A 98 18.97 -11.30 0.75
N ASP A 99 20.28 -11.55 0.91
CA ASP A 99 21.21 -10.58 1.49
C ASP A 99 21.17 -9.24 0.75
N ARG A 100 21.18 -9.29 -0.60
CA ARG A 100 21.18 -8.10 -1.45
C ARG A 100 19.84 -7.36 -1.41
N LEU A 101 18.72 -8.07 -1.48
CA LEU A 101 17.39 -7.45 -1.38
C LEU A 101 17.16 -6.83 -0.01
N ALA A 102 17.57 -7.51 1.06
CA ALA A 102 17.47 -7.03 2.42
C ALA A 102 18.24 -5.72 2.59
N GLU A 103 19.51 -5.67 2.13
CA GLU A 103 20.34 -4.48 2.23
C GLU A 103 19.77 -3.31 1.43
N LEU A 104 19.41 -3.53 0.16
CA LEU A 104 18.84 -2.48 -0.70
C LEU A 104 17.51 -1.95 -0.14
N THR A 105 16.65 -2.84 0.34
CA THR A 105 15.36 -2.47 0.93
C THR A 105 15.57 -1.63 2.19
N ARG A 106 16.47 -2.03 3.10
CA ARG A 106 16.76 -1.25 4.32
C ARG A 106 17.33 0.12 3.99
N CYS A 107 18.28 0.20 3.07
CA CYS A 107 18.86 1.47 2.62
C CYS A 107 17.79 2.40 2.01
N LEU A 108 16.92 1.86 1.16
CA LEU A 108 15.79 2.61 0.60
C LEU A 108 14.86 3.12 1.71
N LEU A 109 14.41 2.25 2.61
CA LEU A 109 13.48 2.60 3.69
C LEU A 109 14.07 3.69 4.60
N LYS A 110 15.35 3.57 4.96
CA LYS A 110 16.04 4.58 5.78
C LYS A 110 16.00 5.97 5.12
N ASN A 111 16.35 6.05 3.83
CA ASN A 111 16.34 7.32 3.12
C ASN A 111 14.92 7.89 2.96
N MET A 112 13.95 7.03 2.67
CA MET A 112 12.55 7.43 2.56
C MET A 112 12.02 8.00 3.88
N ILE A 113 12.38 7.39 5.02
CA ILE A 113 12.03 7.91 6.35
C ILE A 113 12.64 9.30 6.56
N GLU A 114 13.93 9.48 6.27
CA GLU A 114 14.59 10.79 6.38
C GLU A 114 13.89 11.85 5.49
N HIS A 115 13.52 11.48 4.27
CA HIS A 115 12.80 12.37 3.34
C HIS A 115 11.41 12.74 3.85
N PHE A 116 10.60 11.77 4.27
CA PHE A 116 9.26 12.05 4.81
C PHE A 116 9.29 12.89 6.07
N GLN A 117 10.29 12.69 6.94
CA GLN A 117 10.49 13.53 8.11
C GLN A 117 10.79 15.00 7.75
N VAL A 118 11.40 15.26 6.59
CA VAL A 118 11.61 16.64 6.10
C VAL A 118 10.32 17.20 5.49
N VAL A 119 9.63 16.43 4.65
CA VAL A 119 8.39 16.86 3.98
C VAL A 119 7.26 17.14 4.96
N LEU A 120 7.15 16.34 6.02
CA LEU A 120 6.07 16.43 7.01
C LEU A 120 6.41 17.33 8.21
N LYS A 121 7.59 17.99 8.22
CA LYS A 121 7.88 19.00 9.26
C LYS A 121 6.88 20.16 9.13
N PRO A 122 6.21 20.55 10.21
CA PRO A 122 5.32 21.71 10.18
C PRO A 122 6.16 22.98 9.98
N THR A 123 6.24 23.46 8.74
CA THR A 123 6.84 24.76 8.46
C THR A 123 5.93 25.86 9.00
N VAL A 124 6.46 26.69 9.90
CA VAL A 124 5.81 27.79 10.66
C VAL A 124 5.10 28.84 9.77
N LYS A 125 5.24 28.78 8.44
CA LYS A 125 4.71 29.80 7.51
C LYS A 125 4.07 29.26 6.23
N ALA A 126 3.90 27.96 6.08
CA ALA A 126 3.15 27.43 4.95
C ALA A 126 1.91 26.74 5.50
N THR A 127 0.73 27.12 5.02
CA THR A 127 -0.32 26.11 4.80
C THR A 127 0.41 24.92 4.15
N PRO A 128 0.46 23.74 4.80
CA PRO A 128 1.16 22.60 4.20
C PRO A 128 0.64 22.50 2.79
N SER A 129 1.50 22.47 1.77
CA SER A 129 1.05 22.17 0.42
C SER A 129 0.29 20.85 0.53
N ILE A 130 -1.05 20.92 0.53
CA ILE A 130 -1.96 19.87 1.06
C ILE A 130 -1.86 18.59 0.21
N TYR A 131 -1.12 18.66 -0.90
CA TYR A 131 -0.95 17.64 -1.92
C TYR A 131 0.50 17.61 -2.39
N ASP A 132 1.44 17.08 -1.60
CA ASP A 132 2.71 16.67 -2.21
C ASP A 132 2.44 15.41 -3.06
N PRO A 133 2.41 15.48 -4.40
CA PRO A 133 2.13 14.33 -5.24
C PRO A 133 3.18 13.23 -5.03
N ASN A 134 4.39 13.60 -4.62
CA ASN A 134 5.44 12.67 -4.31
C ASN A 134 5.12 11.86 -3.05
N LEU A 135 4.42 12.42 -2.06
CA LEU A 135 4.02 11.67 -0.85
C LEU A 135 3.05 10.53 -1.19
N ILE A 136 2.02 10.82 -2.00
CA ILE A 136 1.03 9.82 -2.43
C ILE A 136 1.72 8.74 -3.26
N GLU A 137 2.52 9.13 -4.24
CA GLU A 137 3.20 8.18 -5.12
C GLU A 137 4.21 7.32 -4.35
N ASN A 138 5.07 7.94 -3.54
CA ASN A 138 6.04 7.21 -2.73
C ASN A 138 5.37 6.21 -1.78
N SER A 139 4.25 6.60 -1.17
CA SER A 139 3.47 5.71 -0.29
C SER A 139 2.97 4.47 -1.05
N ARG A 140 2.49 4.65 -2.28
CA ARG A 140 2.07 3.54 -3.16
C ARG A 140 3.25 2.65 -3.58
N LEU A 141 4.39 3.24 -3.94
CA LEU A 141 5.59 2.49 -4.33
C LEU A 141 6.08 1.62 -3.16
N LEU A 142 6.12 2.18 -1.95
CA LEU A 142 6.51 1.45 -0.74
C LEU A 142 5.54 0.32 -0.41
N LEU A 143 4.24 0.55 -0.58
CA LEU A 143 3.24 -0.49 -0.35
C LEU A 143 3.37 -1.64 -1.34
N ASN A 144 3.58 -1.34 -2.62
CA ASN A 144 3.83 -2.36 -3.62
C ASN A 144 5.11 -3.15 -3.33
N LEU A 145 6.17 -2.47 -2.88
CA LEU A 145 7.41 -3.14 -2.48
C LEU A 145 7.14 -4.14 -1.34
N TYR A 146 6.39 -3.73 -0.31
CA TYR A 146 5.99 -4.62 0.78
C TYR A 146 5.26 -5.87 0.27
N VAL A 147 4.26 -5.70 -0.61
CA VAL A 147 3.46 -6.80 -1.16
C VAL A 147 4.31 -7.74 -2.03
N TYR A 148 5.23 -7.21 -2.84
CA TYR A 148 6.11 -8.05 -3.66
C TYR A 148 7.08 -8.86 -2.79
N LEU A 149 7.65 -8.26 -1.74
CA LEU A 149 8.48 -9.00 -0.78
C LEU A 149 7.67 -10.08 -0.07
N GLN A 150 6.46 -9.77 0.39
CA GLN A 150 5.55 -10.75 1.00
C GLN A 150 5.27 -11.94 0.05
N LYS A 151 5.04 -11.67 -1.24
CA LYS A 151 4.83 -12.71 -2.26
C LYS A 151 6.06 -13.59 -2.43
N ILE A 152 7.26 -13.00 -2.49
CA ILE A 152 8.53 -13.76 -2.58
C ILE A 152 8.67 -14.70 -1.38
N ILE A 153 8.51 -14.17 -0.17
CA ILE A 153 8.68 -14.94 1.07
C ILE A 153 7.65 -16.06 1.18
N THR A 154 6.39 -15.77 0.87
CA THR A 154 5.30 -16.76 0.88
C THR A 154 5.57 -17.88 -0.11
N SER A 155 5.98 -17.53 -1.34
CA SER A 155 6.30 -18.53 -2.38
C SER A 155 7.48 -19.42 -1.97
N LEU A 156 8.54 -18.84 -1.39
CA LEU A 156 9.69 -19.61 -0.91
C LEU A 156 9.32 -20.55 0.25
N ARG A 157 8.48 -20.09 1.17
CA ARG A 157 7.97 -20.89 2.29
C ARG A 157 7.13 -22.07 1.81
N ASP A 158 6.28 -21.86 0.82
CA ASP A 158 5.35 -22.88 0.34
C ASP A 158 6.06 -24.00 -0.46
N ILE A 159 7.22 -23.70 -1.04
CA ILE A 159 8.00 -24.64 -1.86
C ILE A 159 8.99 -25.45 -1.03
N LEU A 160 9.54 -24.87 0.04
CA LEU A 160 10.45 -25.58 0.93
C LEU A 160 9.66 -26.48 1.88
N GLU A 161 10.07 -27.74 2.04
CA GLU A 161 9.52 -28.61 3.07
C GLU A 161 9.64 -27.92 4.45
N THR A 162 8.65 -28.10 5.32
CA THR A 162 8.56 -27.40 6.62
C THR A 162 9.85 -27.54 7.44
N ARG A 163 10.53 -28.69 7.36
CA ARG A 163 11.80 -28.94 8.05
C ARG A 163 12.96 -28.15 7.44
N ASP A 164 13.04 -28.09 6.12
CA ASP A 164 14.08 -27.35 5.40
C ASP A 164 13.90 -25.83 5.56
N TRP A 165 12.66 -25.36 5.59
CA TRP A 165 12.35 -23.98 5.96
C TRP A 165 12.80 -23.68 7.39
N GLN A 166 12.43 -24.49 8.38
CA GLN A 166 12.81 -24.27 9.79
C GLN A 166 14.33 -24.22 10.01
N ILE A 167 15.09 -25.06 9.29
CA ILE A 167 16.55 -25.10 9.40
C ILE A 167 17.21 -23.89 8.74
N ASN A 168 16.63 -23.30 7.69
CA ASN A 168 17.29 -22.21 6.95
C ASN A 168 16.68 -20.83 7.22
N ALA A 169 15.47 -20.77 7.79
CA ALA A 169 14.74 -19.53 8.07
C ALA A 169 15.51 -18.56 8.96
N PHE A 170 16.31 -19.05 9.91
CA PHE A 170 17.12 -18.19 10.79
C PHE A 170 18.25 -17.45 10.04
N LYS A 171 18.61 -17.91 8.84
CA LYS A 171 19.61 -17.26 7.97
C LYS A 171 18.98 -16.29 6.98
N PHE A 172 17.65 -16.32 6.84
CA PHE A 172 16.91 -15.60 5.82
C PHE A 172 16.53 -14.21 6.35
N GLN A 173 17.24 -13.19 5.91
CA GLN A 173 17.10 -11.83 6.40
C GLN A 173 15.72 -11.25 6.09
N LEU A 174 15.16 -11.55 4.91
CA LEU A 174 13.85 -11.06 4.51
C LEU A 174 12.70 -11.56 5.39
N ILE A 175 12.89 -12.55 6.27
CA ILE A 175 11.80 -13.05 7.14
C ILE A 175 11.23 -11.96 8.05
N GLU A 176 12.06 -10.98 8.44
CA GLU A 176 11.69 -9.86 9.30
C GLU A 176 11.37 -8.57 8.51
N TYR A 177 11.14 -8.66 7.20
CA TYR A 177 10.88 -7.48 6.36
C TYR A 177 9.80 -6.56 6.93
N HIS A 178 8.75 -7.13 7.51
CA HIS A 178 7.64 -6.38 8.11
C HIS A 178 8.14 -5.39 9.18
N GLN A 179 9.13 -5.76 9.99
CA GLN A 179 9.69 -4.89 11.03
C GLN A 179 10.36 -3.65 10.43
N TRP A 180 11.02 -3.78 9.28
CA TRP A 180 11.70 -2.65 8.62
C TRP A 180 10.71 -1.61 8.10
N PHE A 181 9.52 -2.07 7.70
CA PHE A 181 8.43 -1.21 7.26
C PHE A 181 7.64 -0.56 8.41
N SER A 182 7.72 -1.08 9.64
CA SER A 182 6.99 -0.52 10.79
C SER A 182 7.11 1.01 10.93
N PRO A 183 8.32 1.61 10.94
CA PRO A 183 8.45 3.07 11.04
C PRO A 183 7.94 3.83 9.81
N ILE A 184 7.86 3.20 8.64
CA ILE A 184 7.40 3.84 7.40
C ILE A 184 5.88 3.78 7.24
N MET A 185 5.20 2.84 7.91
CA MET A 185 3.75 2.64 7.77
C MET A 185 2.94 3.89 8.14
N ILE A 186 3.40 4.69 9.11
CA ILE A 186 2.76 5.96 9.46
C ILE A 186 2.75 6.93 8.27
N PHE A 187 3.84 6.99 7.49
CA PHE A 187 3.93 7.84 6.31
C PHE A 187 3.07 7.32 5.17
N VAL A 188 3.03 6.01 4.99
CA VAL A 188 2.12 5.37 4.02
C VAL A 188 0.67 5.75 4.33
N LEU A 189 0.25 5.67 5.59
CA LEU A 189 -1.09 6.09 6.04
C LEU A 189 -1.35 7.58 5.81
N GLU A 190 -0.35 8.44 5.96
CA GLU A 190 -0.48 9.86 5.61
C GLU A 190 -0.62 10.06 4.10
N GLY A 191 0.05 9.26 3.28
CA GLY A 191 -0.15 9.21 1.82
C GLY A 191 -1.56 8.79 1.43
N PHE A 192 -2.13 7.77 2.09
CA PHE A 192 -3.54 7.40 1.94
C PHE A 192 -4.46 8.58 2.28
N ALA A 193 -4.22 9.24 3.42
CA ALA A 193 -5.02 10.39 3.85
C ALA A 193 -4.92 11.56 2.86
N ALA A 194 -3.71 11.85 2.34
CA ALA A 194 -3.50 12.87 1.31
C ALA A 194 -4.22 12.54 0.01
N CYS A 195 -4.25 11.27 -0.40
CA CYS A 195 -4.98 10.82 -1.58
C CYS A 195 -6.50 11.01 -1.42
N ILE A 196 -7.05 10.64 -0.26
CA ILE A 196 -8.48 10.84 0.06
C ILE A 196 -8.83 12.32 -0.02
N ARG A 197 -8.04 13.20 0.62
CA ARG A 197 -8.22 14.65 0.55
C ARG A 197 -8.22 15.14 -0.90
N GLN A 198 -7.21 14.77 -1.69
CA GLN A 198 -7.08 15.22 -3.08
C GLN A 198 -8.27 14.84 -3.95
N VAL A 199 -8.74 13.60 -3.80
CA VAL A 199 -9.86 13.07 -4.58
C VAL A 199 -11.16 13.77 -4.20
N MET A 200 -11.39 13.97 -2.90
CA MET A 200 -12.57 14.67 -2.38
C MET A 200 -12.64 16.11 -2.88
N GLU A 201 -11.52 16.83 -2.88
CA GLU A 201 -11.48 18.21 -3.38
C GLU A 201 -11.75 18.28 -4.89
N ARG A 202 -11.01 17.49 -5.68
CA ARG A 202 -11.19 17.46 -7.14
C ARG A 202 -12.59 17.06 -7.55
N ALA A 203 -13.20 16.11 -6.86
CA ALA A 203 -14.55 15.67 -7.15
C ALA A 203 -15.58 16.79 -6.99
N VAL A 204 -15.39 17.74 -6.06
CA VAL A 204 -16.29 18.90 -5.92
C VAL A 204 -15.99 19.98 -6.97
N GLU A 205 -14.72 20.16 -7.32
CA GLU A 205 -14.29 21.11 -8.35
C GLU A 205 -14.79 20.69 -9.74
N ASP A 206 -14.59 19.43 -10.12
CA ASP A 206 -14.93 18.87 -11.44
C ASP A 206 -16.45 18.73 -11.66
N ASP A 207 -17.25 18.80 -10.59
CA ASP A 207 -18.70 18.71 -10.62
C ASP A 207 -19.37 20.02 -11.09
N ASN A 208 -18.87 20.61 -12.18
CA ASN A 208 -19.31 21.91 -12.72
C ASN A 208 -20.52 21.79 -13.68
N GLU A 209 -20.89 20.59 -14.10
CA GLU A 209 -21.96 20.37 -15.08
C GLU A 209 -23.00 19.40 -14.54
N ILE A 210 -23.85 19.89 -13.61
CA ILE A 210 -25.11 19.21 -13.31
C ILE A 210 -26.01 19.37 -14.54
N ILE A 211 -25.82 18.50 -15.54
CA ILE A 211 -26.72 18.37 -16.69
C ILE A 211 -27.97 17.66 -16.15
N PRO A 212 -29.10 18.36 -15.99
CA PRO A 212 -30.28 17.79 -15.36
C PRO A 212 -31.03 16.91 -16.37
N ASP A 213 -30.51 15.72 -16.68
CA ASP A 213 -31.28 14.70 -17.42
C ASP A 213 -32.41 14.15 -16.54
N GLU A 214 -33.58 13.84 -17.11
CA GLU A 214 -34.81 13.46 -16.39
C GLU A 214 -34.65 12.20 -15.52
N ASN A 215 -33.64 11.37 -15.80
CA ASN A 215 -33.42 10.09 -15.12
C ASN A 215 -32.20 10.08 -14.17
N ILE A 216 -31.41 11.17 -14.09
CA ILE A 216 -30.17 11.19 -13.30
C ILE A 216 -30.43 11.80 -11.92
N LEU A 217 -30.34 10.95 -10.89
CA LEU A 217 -30.64 11.30 -9.50
C LEU A 217 -29.42 11.87 -8.74
N HIS A 218 -28.20 11.63 -9.19
CA HIS A 218 -26.95 12.05 -8.55
C HIS A 218 -25.94 12.45 -9.63
N SER A 219 -24.98 13.30 -9.28
CA SER A 219 -23.85 13.61 -10.15
C SER A 219 -22.83 12.46 -10.17
N GLN A 220 -21.82 12.52 -11.02
CA GLN A 220 -20.78 11.47 -11.06
C GLN A 220 -19.78 11.58 -9.89
N SER A 221 -19.68 12.74 -9.25
CA SER A 221 -18.73 12.99 -8.16
C SER A 221 -18.90 12.10 -6.93
N PRO A 222 -20.12 11.87 -6.36
CA PRO A 222 -20.28 11.00 -5.18
C PRO A 222 -19.87 9.55 -5.46
N ILE A 223 -20.11 9.04 -6.67
CA ILE A 223 -19.68 7.70 -7.08
C ILE A 223 -18.15 7.62 -7.09
N ALA A 224 -17.49 8.55 -7.78
CA ALA A 224 -16.04 8.56 -7.93
C ALA A 224 -15.32 8.61 -6.56
N VAL A 225 -15.78 9.51 -5.68
CA VAL A 225 -15.27 9.64 -4.31
C VAL A 225 -15.43 8.34 -3.52
N THR A 226 -16.64 7.78 -3.54
CA THR A 226 -16.98 6.55 -2.80
C THR A 226 -16.11 5.39 -3.28
N CYS A 227 -16.02 5.19 -4.60
CA CYS A 227 -15.24 4.10 -5.19
C CYS A 227 -13.75 4.20 -4.81
N ILE A 228 -13.16 5.40 -4.88
CA ILE A 228 -11.74 5.56 -4.55
C ILE A 228 -11.49 5.36 -3.05
N CYS A 229 -12.34 5.89 -2.17
CA CYS A 229 -12.17 5.69 -0.73
C CYS A 229 -12.32 4.21 -0.35
N ILE A 230 -13.32 3.52 -0.89
CA ILE A 230 -13.49 2.07 -0.69
C ILE A 230 -12.26 1.32 -1.19
N LYS A 231 -11.75 1.65 -2.38
CA LYS A 231 -10.56 1.00 -2.95
C LYS A 231 -9.35 1.18 -2.04
N LEU A 232 -9.13 2.37 -1.48
CA LEU A 232 -8.04 2.65 -0.55
C LEU A 232 -8.19 1.85 0.76
N CYS A 233 -9.40 1.74 1.32
CA CYS A 233 -9.67 0.90 2.50
C CYS A 233 -9.39 -0.58 2.21
N GLN A 234 -9.81 -1.07 1.03
CA GLN A 234 -9.55 -2.45 0.59
C GLN A 234 -8.06 -2.71 0.35
N GLU A 235 -7.35 -1.77 -0.27
CA GLU A 235 -5.90 -1.83 -0.44
C GLU A 235 -5.21 -1.94 0.91
N TRP A 236 -5.59 -1.11 1.89
CA TRP A 236 -5.08 -1.23 3.26
C TRP A 236 -5.34 -2.63 3.86
N GLY A 237 -6.59 -3.11 3.79
CA GLY A 237 -6.96 -4.44 4.30
C GLY A 237 -6.18 -5.58 3.63
N SER A 238 -5.88 -5.45 2.34
CA SER A 238 -5.18 -6.48 1.55
C SER A 238 -3.70 -6.65 1.89
N ILE A 239 -3.09 -5.69 2.60
CA ILE A 239 -1.69 -5.75 3.04
C ILE A 239 -1.51 -6.87 4.07
N ASP A 240 -2.55 -7.13 4.87
CA ASP A 240 -2.51 -8.08 6.00
C ASP A 240 -1.27 -7.88 6.89
N TYR A 241 -1.00 -6.61 7.22
CA TYR A 241 0.20 -6.25 8.00
C TYR A 241 0.20 -6.97 9.36
N PRO A 242 1.32 -7.55 9.84
CA PRO A 242 1.26 -8.43 11.01
C PRO A 242 1.10 -7.70 12.36
N ASP A 243 1.54 -6.44 12.47
CA ASP A 243 1.47 -5.69 13.73
C ASP A 243 0.07 -5.12 13.97
N ILE A 244 -0.58 -5.60 15.02
CA ILE A 244 -1.92 -5.16 15.41
C ILE A 244 -1.96 -3.68 15.83
N ASN A 245 -0.88 -3.13 16.38
CA ASN A 245 -0.81 -1.71 16.77
C ASN A 245 -0.87 -0.79 15.56
N ILE A 246 -0.22 -1.19 14.47
CA ILE A 246 -0.25 -0.45 13.21
C ILE A 246 -1.64 -0.55 12.56
N HIS A 247 -2.27 -1.72 12.59
CA HIS A 247 -3.67 -1.87 12.15
C HIS A 247 -4.63 -0.99 12.94
N TYR A 248 -4.49 -0.97 14.25
CA TYR A 248 -5.30 -0.14 15.12
C TYR A 248 -5.05 1.37 14.88
N THR A 249 -3.81 1.76 14.63
CA THR A 249 -3.46 3.14 14.26
C THR A 249 -4.07 3.53 12.92
N ALA A 250 -4.01 2.64 11.92
CA ALA A 250 -4.62 2.85 10.62
C ALA A 250 -6.14 2.98 10.72
N LEU A 251 -6.79 2.11 11.50
CA LEU A 251 -8.21 2.15 11.80
C LEU A 251 -8.64 3.56 12.29
N ILE A 252 -7.96 4.11 13.29
CA ILE A 252 -8.27 5.44 13.83
C ILE A 252 -8.01 6.53 12.78
N LYS A 253 -6.83 6.50 12.14
CA LYS A 253 -6.39 7.56 11.22
C LYS A 253 -7.26 7.63 9.96
N LEU A 254 -7.57 6.49 9.34
CA LEU A 254 -8.39 6.41 8.14
C LEU A 254 -9.84 6.78 8.44
N THR A 255 -10.43 6.24 9.53
CA THR A 255 -11.79 6.60 9.95
C THR A 255 -11.92 8.11 10.16
N LYS A 256 -11.02 8.70 10.96
CA LYS A 256 -11.01 10.13 11.22
C LYS A 256 -10.91 10.94 9.92
N THR A 257 -9.97 10.57 9.05
CA THR A 257 -9.76 11.28 7.78
C THR A 257 -11.00 11.20 6.89
N ILE A 258 -11.62 10.02 6.74
CA ILE A 258 -12.79 9.87 5.89
C ILE A 258 -13.99 10.64 6.46
N CYS A 259 -14.23 10.58 7.78
CA CYS A 259 -15.26 11.39 8.45
C CYS A 259 -15.08 12.89 8.15
N GLU A 260 -13.88 13.43 8.39
CA GLU A 260 -13.57 14.85 8.14
C GLU A 260 -13.77 15.23 6.67
N GLN A 261 -13.37 14.35 5.74
CA GLN A 261 -13.53 14.62 4.31
C GLN A 261 -14.97 14.48 3.82
N CYS A 262 -15.78 13.58 4.39
CA CYS A 262 -17.22 13.49 4.08
C CYS A 262 -17.96 14.76 4.52
N GLN A 263 -17.66 15.27 5.73
CA GLN A 263 -18.19 16.56 6.21
C GLN A 263 -17.77 17.71 5.29
N LEU A 264 -16.49 17.75 4.89
CA LEU A 264 -15.97 18.78 4.00
C LEU A 264 -16.63 18.71 2.62
N TYR A 265 -16.82 17.50 2.08
CA TYR A 265 -17.51 17.26 0.82
C TYR A 265 -18.93 17.85 0.86
N ALA A 266 -19.72 17.51 1.89
CA ALA A 266 -21.08 18.05 2.07
C ALA A 266 -21.09 19.58 2.14
N ARG A 267 -20.24 20.17 3.00
CA ARG A 267 -20.14 21.63 3.16
C ARG A 267 -19.78 22.34 1.86
N ARG A 268 -18.79 21.83 1.10
CA ARG A 268 -18.38 22.44 -0.18
C ARG A 268 -19.46 22.31 -1.24
N LYS A 269 -20.13 21.16 -1.29
CA LYS A 269 -21.28 20.90 -2.17
C LYS A 269 -22.41 21.91 -1.89
N ALA A 270 -22.78 22.14 -0.63
CA ALA A 270 -23.77 23.15 -0.28
C ALA A 270 -23.33 24.59 -0.57
N HIS A 271 -22.07 24.93 -0.27
CA HIS A 271 -21.50 26.25 -0.59
C HIS A 271 -21.57 26.57 -2.08
N LYS A 272 -21.25 25.60 -2.94
CA LYS A 272 -21.31 25.76 -4.40
C LYS A 272 -22.74 26.09 -4.88
N LEU A 273 -23.78 25.62 -4.19
CA LEU A 273 -25.17 25.97 -4.52
C LEU A 273 -25.59 27.35 -4.04
N SER A 274 -25.10 27.79 -2.86
CA SER A 274 -25.40 29.12 -2.34
C SER A 274 -24.78 30.21 -3.20
N GLU A 275 -23.54 30.02 -3.67
CA GLU A 275 -22.85 30.94 -4.57
C GLU A 275 -23.54 31.09 -5.94
N ASN A 276 -24.08 29.99 -6.46
CA ASN A 276 -24.79 29.99 -7.73
C ASN A 276 -26.25 30.50 -7.63
N LYS A 277 -26.66 31.04 -6.47
CA LYS A 277 -27.99 31.61 -6.22
C LYS A 277 -29.16 30.66 -6.51
N TYR A 278 -28.98 29.35 -6.38
CA TYR A 278 -30.08 28.40 -6.62
C TYR A 278 -31.20 28.47 -5.56
N PHE A 279 -30.99 29.26 -4.50
CA PHE A 279 -31.97 29.58 -3.47
C PHE A 279 -32.80 30.85 -3.76
N THR A 280 -32.59 31.57 -4.88
CA THR A 280 -33.21 32.90 -5.09
C THR A 280 -34.63 32.92 -5.65
N ASP A 281 -35.29 31.79 -5.91
CA ASP A 281 -36.74 31.78 -6.26
C ASP A 281 -37.64 31.83 -5.00
N LEU A 282 -37.19 32.53 -3.95
CA LEU A 282 -37.97 32.85 -2.75
C LEU A 282 -38.82 34.11 -3.01
N ASN A 283 -39.70 34.05 -4.01
CA ASN A 283 -40.81 35.00 -4.08
C ASN A 283 -41.84 34.59 -3.01
N PRO A 284 -42.29 35.49 -2.11
CA PRO A 284 -43.25 35.16 -1.05
C PRO A 284 -44.65 34.73 -1.55
N THR A 285 -44.89 34.81 -2.86
CA THR A 285 -46.13 34.43 -3.54
C THR A 285 -46.05 33.13 -4.32
N GLN A 286 -44.87 32.48 -4.41
CA GLN A 286 -44.68 31.24 -5.16
C GLN A 286 -44.22 30.13 -4.20
N SER A 287 -44.92 28.99 -4.24
CA SER A 287 -44.56 27.79 -3.48
C SER A 287 -43.10 27.42 -3.69
N PHE A 288 -42.42 27.01 -2.62
CA PHE A 288 -41.03 26.54 -2.60
C PHE A 288 -40.78 25.55 -3.75
N ASN A 289 -40.22 26.03 -4.87
CA ASN A 289 -39.95 25.18 -6.01
C ASN A 289 -38.57 24.59 -5.79
N VAL A 290 -38.51 23.38 -5.22
CA VAL A 290 -37.25 22.66 -5.03
C VAL A 290 -36.61 22.51 -6.40
N SER A 291 -35.56 23.29 -6.67
CA SER A 291 -34.87 23.18 -7.95
C SER A 291 -34.29 21.76 -8.07
N LYS A 292 -34.41 21.13 -9.24
CA LYS A 292 -33.88 19.78 -9.50
C LYS A 292 -32.40 19.62 -9.08
N LYS A 293 -31.63 20.71 -9.12
CA LYS A 293 -30.25 20.80 -8.66
C LYS A 293 -30.09 20.63 -7.14
N LEU A 294 -31.04 21.12 -6.34
CA LEU A 294 -31.09 20.86 -4.90
C LEU A 294 -31.37 19.38 -4.60
N CYS A 295 -32.27 18.73 -5.36
CA CYS A 295 -32.49 17.29 -5.21
C CYS A 295 -31.23 16.48 -5.55
N ILE A 296 -30.52 16.81 -6.62
CA ILE A 296 -29.28 16.16 -7.01
C ILE A 296 -28.22 16.33 -5.91
N LEU A 297 -28.11 17.51 -5.31
CA LEU A 297 -27.21 17.75 -4.18
C LEU A 297 -27.50 16.82 -3.00
N VAL A 298 -28.74 16.82 -2.52
CA VAL A 298 -29.16 16.03 -1.36
C VAL A 298 -28.90 14.56 -1.65
N ASN A 299 -29.19 14.11 -2.87
CA ASN A 299 -28.89 12.75 -3.31
C ASN A 299 -27.39 12.44 -3.33
N ASP A 300 -26.53 13.38 -3.74
CA ASP A 300 -25.07 13.20 -3.73
C ASP A 300 -24.52 13.06 -2.30
N ILE A 301 -24.97 13.93 -1.38
CA ILE A 301 -24.58 13.91 0.03
C ILE A 301 -25.08 12.61 0.67
N GLU A 302 -26.34 12.25 0.44
CA GLU A 302 -26.94 11.02 0.93
C GLU A 302 -26.23 9.78 0.37
N TYR A 303 -25.81 9.82 -0.90
CA TYR A 303 -25.06 8.73 -1.52
C TYR A 303 -23.71 8.50 -0.81
N VAL A 304 -22.93 9.57 -0.59
CA VAL A 304 -21.64 9.46 0.11
C VAL A 304 -21.86 9.00 1.56
N LYS A 305 -22.86 9.54 2.26
CA LYS A 305 -23.19 9.12 3.62
C LYS A 305 -23.48 7.62 3.68
N ARG A 306 -24.42 7.13 2.86
CA ARG A 306 -24.86 5.72 2.91
C ARG A 306 -23.79 4.75 2.46
N ASN A 307 -23.09 5.06 1.36
CA ASN A 307 -22.23 4.09 0.70
C ASN A 307 -20.78 4.13 1.20
N LEU A 308 -20.33 5.26 1.77
CA LEU A 308 -18.98 5.42 2.31
C LEU A 308 -18.99 5.53 3.84
N LEU A 309 -19.63 6.57 4.39
CA LEU A 309 -19.51 6.90 5.82
C LEU A 309 -20.07 5.78 6.72
N LEU A 310 -21.31 5.35 6.46
CA LEU A 310 -21.98 4.31 7.26
C LEU A 310 -21.37 2.91 7.04
N SER A 311 -20.68 2.69 5.92
CA SER A 311 -20.01 1.44 5.59
C SER A 311 -18.61 1.30 6.25
N LEU A 312 -18.08 2.36 6.86
CA LEU A 312 -16.72 2.36 7.44
C LEU A 312 -16.44 1.23 8.44
N PRO A 313 -17.37 0.88 9.36
CA PRO A 313 -17.14 -0.18 10.33
C PRO A 313 -16.82 -1.53 9.66
N ASP A 314 -17.49 -1.82 8.55
CA ASP A 314 -17.30 -3.04 7.77
C ASP A 314 -16.06 -2.94 6.87
N LEU A 315 -15.88 -1.82 6.18
CA LEU A 315 -14.75 -1.58 5.26
C LEU A 315 -13.39 -1.70 5.94
N LEU A 316 -13.28 -1.24 7.19
CA LEU A 316 -12.05 -1.29 7.99
C LEU A 316 -12.07 -2.38 9.07
N ASN A 317 -13.11 -3.22 9.08
CA ASN A 317 -13.27 -4.36 9.98
C ASN A 317 -13.02 -4.00 11.47
N PHE A 318 -13.75 -3.00 11.96
CA PHE A 318 -13.59 -2.44 13.31
C PHE A 318 -13.59 -3.52 14.38
N SER A 319 -14.56 -4.44 14.28
CA SER A 319 -14.75 -5.51 15.26
C SER A 319 -13.55 -6.43 15.36
N ALA A 320 -13.01 -6.91 14.23
CA ALA A 320 -11.86 -7.81 14.24
C ALA A 320 -10.60 -7.13 14.80
N VAL A 321 -10.34 -5.88 14.44
CA VAL A 321 -9.18 -5.12 14.94
C VAL A 321 -9.29 -4.89 16.44
N ILE A 322 -10.46 -4.45 16.93
CA ILE A 322 -10.69 -4.18 18.35
C ILE A 322 -10.64 -5.47 19.17
N ASN A 323 -11.20 -6.57 18.67
CA ASN A 323 -11.14 -7.87 19.35
C ASN A 323 -9.70 -8.37 19.47
N LYS A 324 -8.92 -8.32 18.38
CA LYS A 324 -7.49 -8.66 18.41
C LYS A 324 -6.70 -7.76 19.37
N MET A 325 -7.04 -6.48 19.50
CA MET A 325 -6.41 -5.61 20.50
C MET A 325 -6.76 -6.05 21.93
N ASN A 326 -8.03 -6.36 22.23
CA ASN A 326 -8.41 -6.86 23.57
C ASN A 326 -7.78 -8.21 23.91
N GLU A 327 -7.52 -9.06 22.92
CA GLU A 327 -6.84 -10.35 23.12
C GLU A 327 -5.35 -10.18 23.43
N ASN A 328 -4.68 -9.21 22.78
CA ASN A 328 -3.25 -8.95 22.98
C ASN A 328 -2.95 -8.03 24.18
N TYR A 329 -3.95 -7.26 24.63
CA TYR A 329 -3.82 -6.29 25.70
C TYR A 329 -5.00 -6.41 26.66
N ASP A 330 -4.74 -6.73 27.93
CA ASP A 330 -5.74 -6.78 29.01
C ASP A 330 -6.26 -5.37 29.36
N SER A 331 -7.02 -4.73 28.46
CA SER A 331 -7.50 -3.37 28.69
C SER A 331 -8.93 -3.15 28.18
N THR A 332 -9.79 -2.68 29.09
CA THR A 332 -11.14 -2.14 28.77
C THR A 332 -11.11 -0.89 27.90
N GLY A 333 -9.92 -0.31 27.65
CA GLY A 333 -9.73 0.92 26.89
C GLY A 333 -10.08 0.77 25.40
N PHE A 334 -9.92 -0.41 24.80
CA PHE A 334 -10.20 -0.57 23.37
C PHE A 334 -11.69 -0.62 23.03
N GLN A 335 -12.53 -1.03 23.98
CA GLN A 335 -13.99 -0.90 23.85
C GLN A 335 -14.42 0.58 23.86
N GLN A 336 -13.74 1.42 24.64
CA GLN A 336 -13.97 2.88 24.60
C GLN A 336 -13.55 3.48 23.26
N THR A 337 -12.54 2.92 22.60
CA THR A 337 -12.17 3.33 21.24
C THR A 337 -13.26 3.00 20.24
N LYS A 338 -13.89 1.82 20.33
CA LYS A 338 -15.03 1.47 19.47
C LYS A 338 -16.12 2.55 19.55
N VAL A 339 -16.52 2.89 20.78
CA VAL A 339 -17.50 3.96 21.04
C VAL A 339 -17.01 5.30 20.48
N THR A 340 -15.72 5.58 20.57
CA THR A 340 -15.14 6.82 20.02
C THR A 340 -15.21 6.86 18.50
N LEU A 341 -14.92 5.75 17.81
CA LEU A 341 -15.01 5.66 16.36
C LEU A 341 -16.47 5.74 15.88
N GLU A 342 -17.38 5.05 16.55
CA GLU A 342 -18.83 5.14 16.27
C GLU A 342 -19.34 6.57 16.49
N ARG A 343 -18.87 7.26 17.53
CA ARG A 343 -19.19 8.67 17.76
C ARG A 343 -18.64 9.58 16.66
N LEU A 344 -17.42 9.32 16.16
CA LEU A 344 -16.87 10.09 15.03
C LEU A 344 -17.75 9.95 13.78
N ILE A 345 -18.25 8.74 13.51
CA ILE A 345 -19.19 8.50 12.41
C ILE A 345 -20.50 9.23 12.65
N ALA A 346 -21.10 9.10 13.84
CA ALA A 346 -22.36 9.76 14.19
C ALA A 346 -22.26 11.30 14.15
N THR A 347 -21.15 11.88 14.58
CA THR A 347 -20.90 13.32 14.45
C THR A 347 -20.74 13.73 12.99
N ALA A 348 -20.05 12.92 12.17
CA ALA A 348 -19.95 13.19 10.74
C ALA A 348 -21.30 13.10 10.02
N GLU A 349 -22.13 12.13 10.39
CA GLU A 349 -23.48 11.96 9.88
C GLU A 349 -24.36 13.16 10.21
N HIS A 350 -24.40 13.56 11.48
CA HIS A 350 -25.16 14.74 11.92
C HIS A 350 -24.71 16.01 11.20
N ASP A 351 -23.39 16.24 11.11
CA ASP A 351 -22.83 17.40 10.40
C ASP A 351 -23.16 17.39 8.89
N MET A 352 -23.37 16.22 8.28
CA MET A 352 -23.79 16.12 6.88
C MET A 352 -25.28 16.36 6.70
N ASP A 353 -26.10 16.03 7.70
CA ASP A 353 -27.55 16.27 7.69
C ASP A 353 -27.92 17.74 7.99
N ASP A 354 -27.06 18.45 8.73
CA ASP A 354 -27.22 19.89 9.04
C ASP A 354 -26.92 20.82 7.85
N VAL A 355 -26.26 20.32 6.82
CA VAL A 355 -25.84 21.04 5.61
C VAL A 355 -26.94 21.05 4.57
#